data_AF-A0A8J4ECC2-F1
#
_entry.id   AF-A0A8J4ECC2-F1
#
_cell.length_a   1.000
_cell.length_b   1.000
_cell.length_c   1.000
_cell.angle_alpha   90.00
_cell.angle_beta   90.00
_cell.angle_gamma   90.00
#
_symmetry.space_group_name_H-M   'P 1'
#
loop_
_entity.id
_entity.type
_entity.pdbx_description
1 polymer ?
#
loop_
_entity_poly.entity_id
_entity_poly.type
_entity_poly.pdbx_seq_one_letter_code
_entity_poly.pdbx_strand_id
1 'polypeptide(L)' 'MDFTELFQQLRCPDEHHAELAYDAAAQTLTCTVCRRVFRIEDNVPVLLLDEAQTA' A
#
# COMPACT_ATOMS: atom_id res chain seq x y z
N MET A 1 21.09 -0.07 2.09
CA MET A 1 19.98 0.61 2.76
C MET A 1 18.75 -0.24 2.53
N ASP A 2 18.11 -0.69 3.60
CA ASP A 2 17.02 -1.67 3.55
C ASP A 2 15.70 -0.92 3.30
N PHE A 3 15.00 -1.23 2.21
CA PHE A 3 13.77 -0.51 1.80
C PHE A 3 12.55 -0.86 2.66
N THR A 4 12.64 -1.91 3.49
CA THR A 4 11.51 -2.42 4.29
C THR A 4 11.07 -1.43 5.38
N GLU A 5 12.00 -0.63 5.91
CA GLU A 5 11.72 0.40 6.92
C GLU A 5 10.89 1.57 6.35
N LEU A 6 10.99 1.85 5.04
CA LEU A 6 10.27 2.95 4.39
C LEU A 6 8.77 2.66 4.30
N PHE A 7 8.39 1.41 4.01
CA PHE A 7 6.99 1.04 3.84
C PHE A 7 6.18 1.13 5.14
N GLN A 8 6.82 0.98 6.30
CA GLN A 8 6.16 1.11 7.61
C GLN A 8 5.61 2.53 7.88
N GLN A 9 6.12 3.54 7.19
CA GLN A 9 5.64 4.92 7.30
C GLN A 9 4.47 5.25 6.36
N LEU A 10 4.24 4.44 5.33
CA LEU A 10 3.17 4.71 4.37
C LEU A 10 1.80 4.50 5.00
N ARG A 11 0.85 5.31 4.56
CA ARG A 11 -0.55 5.28 4.98
C ARG A 11 -1.44 5.27 3.76
N CYS A 12 -2.65 4.75 3.93
CA CYS A 12 -3.66 4.77 2.89
C CYS A 12 -3.90 6.23 2.42
N PRO A 13 -3.98 6.49 1.10
CA PRO A 13 -4.22 7.83 0.57
C PRO A 13 -5.69 8.30 0.72
N ASP A 14 -6.58 7.43 1.18
CA ASP A 14 -7.98 7.78 1.48
C ASP A 14 -8.06 8.58 2.80
N GLU A 15 -9.16 9.28 3.05
CA GLU A 15 -9.30 10.30 4.10
C GLU A 15 -8.95 9.81 5.52
N HIS A 16 -9.10 8.51 5.77
CA HIS A 16 -8.85 7.90 7.06
C HIS A 16 -7.36 7.60 7.35
N HIS A 17 -6.46 7.71 6.35
CA HIS A 17 -5.01 7.53 6.48
C HIS A 17 -4.58 6.29 7.31
N ALA A 18 -5.27 5.17 7.11
CA ALA A 18 -5.06 3.97 7.92
C ALA A 18 -3.77 3.24 7.53
N GLU A 19 -3.38 2.27 8.37
CA GLU A 19 -2.25 1.39 8.11
C GLU A 19 -2.41 0.59 6.82
N LEU A 20 -1.27 0.34 6.16
CA LEU A 20 -1.18 -0.53 4.99
C LEU A 20 -0.41 -1.80 5.38
N ALA A 21 -1.05 -2.96 5.19
CA ALA A 21 -0.42 -4.26 5.33
C ALA A 21 0.37 -4.59 4.05
N TYR A 22 1.68 -4.82 4.18
CA TYR A 22 2.55 -5.20 3.07
C TYR A 22 2.51 -6.72 2.84
N ASP A 23 2.19 -7.12 1.62
CA ASP A 23 2.35 -8.48 1.13
C ASP A 23 3.56 -8.54 0.19
N ALA A 24 4.64 -9.15 0.68
CA ALA A 24 5.89 -9.29 -0.07
C ALA A 24 5.78 -10.26 -1.25
N ALA A 25 4.92 -11.28 -1.16
CA ALA A 25 4.76 -12.26 -2.24
C ALA A 25 3.94 -11.67 -3.38
N ALA A 26 2.89 -10.90 -3.06
CA ALA A 26 2.05 -10.24 -4.04
C ALA A 26 2.60 -8.89 -4.52
N GLN A 27 3.60 -8.33 -3.84
CA GLN A 27 4.10 -6.97 -4.07
C GLN A 27 2.97 -5.93 -3.99
N THR A 28 2.18 -6.00 -2.91
CA THR A 28 1.06 -5.09 -2.68
C THR A 28 1.01 -4.54 -1.28
N LEU A 29 0.30 -3.43 -1.13
CA LEU A 29 -0.06 -2.80 0.13
C LEU A 29 -1.59 -2.80 0.23
N THR A 30 -2.14 -3.45 1.25
CA THR A 30 -3.59 -3.51 1.48
C THR A 30 -3.98 -2.65 2.66
N CYS A 31 -4.94 -1.74 2.48
CA CYS A 31 -5.45 -0.96 3.60
C CYS A 31 -6.25 -1.82 4.58
N THR A 32 -5.95 -1.70 5.87
CA THR A 32 -6.64 -2.44 6.94
C THR A 32 -8.06 -1.94 7.23
N VAL A 33 -8.47 -0.78 6.67
CA VAL A 33 -9.79 -0.16 6.87
C VAL A 33 -10.65 -0.26 5.61
N CYS A 34 -10.27 0.40 4.51
CA CYS A 34 -11.09 0.42 3.29
C CYS A 34 -10.88 -0.79 2.38
N ARG A 35 -9.91 -1.66 2.70
CA ARG A 35 -9.56 -2.89 1.95
C ARG A 35 -9.13 -2.67 0.50
N ARG A 36 -8.78 -1.44 0.14
CA ARG A 36 -8.13 -1.13 -1.14
C ARG A 36 -6.74 -1.77 -1.19
N VAL A 37 -6.41 -2.31 -2.35
CA VAL A 37 -5.12 -2.94 -2.66
C VAL A 37 -4.37 -2.04 -3.64
N PHE A 38 -3.16 -1.66 -3.24
CA PHE A 38 -2.23 -0.84 -4.01
C PHE A 38 -1.05 -1.71 -4.45
N ARG A 39 -0.66 -1.59 -5.71
CA ARG A 39 0.45 -2.36 -6.30
C ARG A 39 1.79 -1.67 -6.07
N ILE A 40 2.87 -2.45 -6.08
CA ILE A 40 4.24 -1.95 -6.10
C ILE A 40 4.84 -2.28 -7.47
N GLU A 41 5.25 -1.25 -8.20
CA GLU A 41 5.84 -1.36 -9.54
C GLU A 41 7.25 -0.77 -9.51
N ASP A 42 8.25 -1.52 -9.97
CA ASP A 42 9.66 -1.10 -9.95
C ASP A 42 10.14 -0.62 -8.56
N ASN A 43 9.64 -1.26 -7.49
CA ASN A 43 9.86 -0.89 -6.08
C ASN A 43 9.23 0.45 -5.65
N VAL A 44 8.29 0.98 -6.43
CA VAL A 44 7.53 2.21 -6.13
C VAL A 44 6.05 1.86 -5.86
N PRO A 45 5.52 2.20 -4.67
CA PRO A 45 4.10 2.06 -4.37
C PRO A 45 3.23 2.98 -5.22
N VAL A 46 2.25 2.42 -5.90
CA VAL A 46 1.24 3.19 -6.65
C VAL A 46 0.03 3.44 -5.75
N LEU A 47 0.09 4.52 -4.97
CA LEU A 47 -0.95 4.92 -4.00
C LEU A 47 -2.00 5.85 -4.64
N LEU A 48 -2.56 5.46 -5.79
CA LEU A 48 -3.62 6.20 -6.49
C LEU A 48 -4.97 5.55 -6.22
N LEU A 49 -5.95 6.35 -5.76
CA LEU A 49 -7.28 5.85 -5.38
C LEU A 49 -8.09 5.31 -6.57
N ASP A 50 -7.91 5.93 -7.72
CA ASP A 50 -8.54 5.61 -9.00
C ASP A 50 -7.98 4.33 -9.64
N GLU A 51 -6.76 3.93 -9.30
CA GLU A 51 -6.14 2.69 -9.79
C GLU A 51 -6.21 1.53 -8.78
N ALA A 52 -6.68 1.80 -7.56
CA ALA A 52 -6.74 0.81 -6.49
C ALA A 52 -7.77 -0.28 -6.77
N GLN A 53 -7.41 -1.52 -6.45
CA GLN A 53 -8.32 -2.68 -6.50
C GLN A 53 -8.96 -2.91 -5.12
N THR A 54 -9.96 -3.79 -5.02
CA THR A 54 -10.56 -4.18 -3.73
C THR A 54 -10.30 -5.66 -3.48
N ALA A 55 -9.88 -6.00 -2.26
CA ALA A 55 -9.65 -7.37 -1.81
C ALA A 55 -10.94 -8.15 -1.50
#